data_AF-A0A3Q7EQN4-F1
#
_entry.id   AF-A0A3Q7EQN4-F1
#
_cell.length_a   1.000
_cell.length_b   1.000
_cell.length_c   1.000
_cell.angle_alpha   90.00
_cell.angle_beta   90.00
_cell.angle_gamma   90.00
#
_symmetry.space_group_name_H-M   'P 1'
#
loop_
_entity.id
_entity.type
_entity.pdbx_description
1 polymer ?
#
loop_
_entity_poly.entity_id
_entity_poly.type
_entity_poly.pdbx_seq_one_letter_code
_entity_poly.pdbx_strand_id
1 'polypeptide(L)'
;MNNGQLGLNVIQRRYAKVSTGDSISVSRFVPTQDFNLALLTLDLEFVKKGTKEEQVKLSTVSVDAYSLADQVRKRFANQIMTTGQNVTFEYHAMVI
;
A
#
# COMPACT_ATOMS: atom_id res chain seq x y z
N MET A 1 -14.22 -16.04 -2.14
CA MET A 1 -12.97 -16.74 -2.54
C MET A 1 -13.18 -18.20 -2.27
N ASN A 2 -12.81 -19.08 -3.19
CA ASN A 2 -12.92 -20.51 -2.95
C ASN A 2 -11.71 -20.99 -2.14
N ASN A 3 -11.86 -22.13 -1.46
CA ASN A 3 -10.77 -22.69 -0.69
C ASN A 3 -9.55 -22.96 -1.59
N GLY A 4 -8.35 -22.63 -1.11
CA GLY A 4 -7.10 -22.71 -1.89
C GLY A 4 -6.85 -21.55 -2.86
N GLN A 5 -7.69 -20.51 -2.89
CA GLN A 5 -7.46 -19.31 -3.70
C GLN A 5 -7.01 -18.12 -2.85
N LEU A 6 -6.09 -17.33 -3.39
CA LEU A 6 -5.63 -16.07 -2.78
C LEU A 6 -6.09 -14.88 -3.65
N GLY A 7 -6.90 -13.99 -3.07
CA GLY A 7 -7.26 -12.74 -3.74
C GLY A 7 -6.21 -11.66 -3.51
N LEU A 8 -5.64 -11.16 -4.60
CA LEU A 8 -4.66 -10.08 -4.60
C LEU A 8 -5.20 -8.90 -5.41
N ASN A 9 -4.99 -7.67 -4.92
CA ASN A 9 -5.28 -6.48 -5.69
C ASN A 9 -4.27 -6.29 -6.84
N VAL A 10 -4.53 -5.34 -7.75
CA VAL A 10 -3.69 -5.12 -8.94
C VAL A 10 -2.23 -4.79 -8.57
N ILE A 11 -2.00 -4.03 -7.51
CA ILE A 11 -0.66 -3.62 -7.07
C ILE A 11 0.11 -4.80 -6.51
N GLN A 12 -0.53 -5.60 -5.65
CA GLN A 12 0.03 -6.82 -5.08
C GLN A 12 0.38 -7.83 -6.18
N ARG A 13 -0.50 -8.02 -7.18
CA ARG A 13 -0.23 -8.89 -8.33
C ARG A 13 0.97 -8.43 -9.15
N ARG A 14 1.08 -7.12 -9.41
CA ARG A 14 2.23 -6.54 -10.13
C ARG A 14 3.52 -6.75 -9.35
N TYR A 15 3.50 -6.54 -8.04
CA TYR A 15 4.67 -6.75 -7.18
C TYR A 15 5.11 -8.22 -7.13
N ALA A 16 4.15 -9.13 -6.91
CA ALA A 16 4.41 -10.57 -6.88
C ALA A 16 4.65 -11.20 -8.27
N LYS A 17 4.39 -10.44 -9.36
CA LYS A 17 4.48 -10.89 -10.75
C LYS A 17 3.60 -12.09 -11.07
N VAL A 18 2.35 -12.04 -10.61
CA VAL A 18 1.36 -13.11 -10.79
C VAL A 18 0.10 -12.63 -11.49
N SER A 19 -0.52 -13.51 -12.26
CA SER A 19 -1.78 -13.33 -12.96
C SER A 19 -2.91 -14.14 -12.32
N THR A 20 -4.14 -13.83 -12.69
CA THR A 20 -5.30 -14.61 -12.25
C THR A 20 -5.20 -16.04 -12.77
N GLY A 21 -5.25 -17.03 -11.88
CA GLY A 21 -5.18 -18.45 -12.21
C GLY A 21 -3.78 -19.04 -12.08
N ASP A 22 -2.76 -18.23 -11.82
CA ASP A 22 -1.40 -18.73 -11.57
C ASP A 22 -1.36 -19.56 -10.29
N SER A 23 -0.67 -20.70 -10.35
CA SER A 23 -0.34 -21.51 -9.18
C SER A 23 0.90 -20.94 -8.50
N ILE A 24 0.79 -20.64 -7.22
CA ILE A 24 1.89 -20.14 -6.39
C ILE A 24 2.10 -21.02 -5.17
N SER A 25 3.35 -21.16 -4.74
CA SER A 25 3.67 -21.79 -3.46
C SER A 25 3.46 -20.79 -2.33
N VAL A 26 2.74 -21.21 -1.28
CA VAL A 26 2.46 -20.39 -0.10
C VAL A 26 2.93 -21.14 1.13
N SER A 27 3.63 -20.44 2.02
CA SER A 27 4.02 -20.95 3.33
C SER A 27 3.70 -19.92 4.40
N ARG A 28 3.41 -20.39 5.61
CA ARG A 28 3.17 -19.51 6.75
C ARG A 28 4.48 -18.85 7.15
N PHE A 29 4.51 -17.52 7.08
CA PHE A 29 5.59 -16.73 7.68
C PHE A 29 5.30 -16.47 9.17
N VAL A 30 6.30 -16.66 10.02
CA VAL A 30 6.24 -16.34 11.45
C VAL A 30 7.41 -15.39 11.75
N PRO A 31 7.15 -14.11 12.05
CA PRO A 31 8.21 -13.17 12.39
C PRO A 31 8.94 -13.60 13.67
N THR A 32 10.23 -13.29 13.75
CA THR A 32 11.01 -13.44 14.98
C THR A 32 10.53 -12.48 16.06
N GLN A 33 10.88 -12.72 17.33
CA GLN A 33 10.37 -11.97 18.48
C GLN A 33 10.63 -10.44 18.39
N ASP A 34 11.72 -10.02 17.75
CA ASP A 34 12.11 -8.61 17.60
C ASP A 34 11.91 -8.05 16.17
N PHE A 35 10.97 -8.59 15.40
CA PHE A 35 10.71 -8.16 14.03
C PHE A 35 9.88 -6.86 13.97
N ASN A 36 10.47 -5.76 14.46
CA ASN A 36 9.82 -4.46 14.54
C ASN A 36 10.31 -3.49 13.45
N LEU A 37 9.39 -2.71 12.89
CA LEU A 37 9.72 -1.65 11.93
C LEU A 37 10.15 -0.40 12.69
N ALA A 38 11.45 -0.13 12.73
CA ALA A 38 12.01 1.05 13.43
C ALA A 38 11.76 2.36 12.65
N LEU A 39 11.96 2.34 11.34
CA LEU A 39 11.80 3.49 10.46
C LEU A 39 11.31 3.02 9.08
N LEU A 40 10.40 3.80 8.49
CA LEU A 40 9.92 3.60 7.13
C LEU A 40 10.01 4.93 6.37
N THR A 41 10.74 4.91 5.26
CA THR A 41 10.76 6.01 4.29
C THR A 41 9.80 5.67 3.16
N LEU A 42 8.96 6.62 2.77
CA LEU A 42 7.93 6.44 1.75
C LEU A 42 8.12 7.45 0.62
N ASP A 43 8.08 6.94 -0.61
CA ASP A 43 7.87 7.76 -1.79
C ASP A 43 6.35 7.88 -2.02
N LEU A 44 5.85 9.10 -2.12
CA LEU A 44 4.42 9.38 -2.21
C LEU A 44 4.07 9.96 -3.58
N GLU A 45 3.07 9.39 -4.23
CA GLU A 45 2.50 9.91 -5.47
C GLU A 45 0.97 9.87 -5.36
N PHE A 46 0.29 10.93 -5.78
CA PHE A 46 -1.17 10.89 -5.86
C PHE A 46 -1.60 9.95 -6.99
N VAL A 47 -2.50 9.02 -6.69
CA VAL A 47 -3.13 8.19 -7.73
C VAL A 47 -4.01 9.10 -8.59
N LYS A 48 -3.56 9.37 -9.82
CA LYS A 48 -4.27 10.22 -10.78
C LYS A 48 -5.67 9.64 -11.05
N LYS A 49 -6.67 10.22 -10.41
CA LYS A 49 -8.08 10.05 -10.75
C LYS A 49 -8.65 11.44 -10.96
N GLY A 50 -9.24 11.67 -12.13
CA GLY A 50 -10.04 12.87 -12.37
C GLY A 50 -9.77 13.66 -13.64
N THR A 51 -10.59 14.69 -13.85
CA THR A 51 -10.43 15.67 -14.93
C THR A 51 -9.15 16.49 -14.76
N LYS A 52 -8.78 17.30 -15.77
CA LYS A 52 -7.65 18.21 -15.66
C LYS A 52 -7.79 19.17 -14.46
N GLU A 53 -9.01 19.59 -14.10
CA GLU A 53 -9.21 20.48 -12.95
C GLU A 53 -8.92 19.80 -11.61
N GLU A 54 -9.31 18.53 -11.44
CA GLU A 54 -9.02 17.76 -10.23
C GLU A 54 -7.51 17.53 -10.04
N GLN A 55 -6.78 17.34 -11.14
CA GLN A 55 -5.32 17.21 -11.10
C GLN A 55 -4.62 18.52 -10.67
N VAL A 56 -5.10 19.68 -11.17
CA VAL A 56 -4.58 21.00 -10.76
C VAL A 56 -4.92 21.29 -9.28
N LYS A 57 -6.08 20.83 -8.81
CA LYS A 57 -6.46 20.95 -7.40
C LYS A 57 -5.53 20.11 -6.51
N LEU A 58 -5.21 18.88 -6.91
CA LEU A 58 -4.26 18.03 -6.17
C LEU A 58 -2.85 18.62 -6.11
N SER A 59 -2.38 19.28 -7.18
CA SER A 59 -1.05 19.91 -7.19
C SER A 59 -0.90 21.12 -6.27
N THR A 60 -2.00 21.61 -5.69
CA THR A 60 -2.00 22.72 -4.71
C THR A 60 -2.34 22.26 -3.29
N VAL A 61 -2.56 20.97 -3.06
CA VAL A 61 -2.83 20.44 -1.71
C VAL A 61 -1.54 20.34 -0.90
N SER A 62 -1.54 20.93 0.29
CA SER A 62 -0.52 20.67 1.30
C SER A 62 -0.84 19.39 2.08
N VAL A 63 0.18 18.57 2.28
CA VAL A 63 0.08 17.33 3.05
C VAL A 63 0.85 17.50 4.36
N ASP A 64 0.13 17.42 5.48
CA ASP A 64 0.75 17.40 6.80
C ASP A 64 1.43 16.03 7.04
N ALA A 65 2.75 16.03 7.17
CA ALA A 65 3.53 14.81 7.29
C ALA A 65 3.24 14.03 8.58
N TYR A 66 2.90 14.72 9.68
CA TYR A 66 2.61 14.07 10.96
C TYR A 66 1.29 13.31 10.91
N SER A 67 0.23 13.96 10.44
CA SER A 67 -1.09 13.38 10.21
C SER A 67 -1.02 12.24 9.19
N LEU A 68 -0.26 12.40 8.11
CA LEU A 68 -0.05 11.34 7.13
C LEU A 68 0.65 10.12 7.76
N ALA A 69 1.69 10.34 8.55
CA ALA A 69 2.39 9.26 9.24
C ALA A 69 1.47 8.51 10.22
N ASP A 70 0.60 9.23 10.95
CA ASP A 70 -0.40 8.63 11.81
C ASP A 70 -1.42 7.79 11.02
N GLN A 71 -1.89 8.28 9.87
CA GLN A 71 -2.77 7.53 8.98
C GLN A 71 -2.11 6.24 8.46
N VAL A 72 -0.84 6.30 8.05
CA VAL A 72 -0.08 5.13 7.60
C VAL A 72 0.06 4.11 8.73
N ARG A 73 0.43 4.56 9.94
CA ARG A 73 0.55 3.68 11.13
C ARG A 73 -0.76 2.99 11.45
N LYS A 74 -1.87 3.73 11.45
CA LYS A 74 -3.22 3.16 11.69
C LYS A 74 -3.61 2.16 10.62
N ARG A 75 -3.39 2.51 9.34
CA ARG A 75 -3.83 1.70 8.20
C ARG A 75 -3.06 0.40 8.04
N PHE A 76 -1.79 0.40 8.39
CA PHE A 76 -0.86 -0.72 8.15
C PHE A 76 -0.26 -1.28 9.44
N ALA A 77 -0.87 -0.99 10.59
CA ALA A 77 -0.48 -1.60 11.87
C ALA A 77 -0.44 -3.13 11.74
N ASN A 78 0.61 -3.74 12.29
CA ASN A 78 0.84 -5.19 12.27
C ASN A 78 0.99 -5.81 10.87
N GLN A 79 1.17 -5.00 9.82
CA GLN A 79 1.56 -5.50 8.51
C GLN A 79 3.08 -5.47 8.35
N ILE A 80 3.61 -6.47 7.66
CA ILE A 80 5.02 -6.50 7.28
C ILE A 80 5.21 -5.60 6.07
N MET A 81 6.20 -4.71 6.15
CA MET A 81 6.59 -3.85 5.04
C MET A 81 7.93 -4.31 4.46
N THR A 82 8.03 -4.32 3.14
CA THR A 82 9.25 -4.67 2.39
C THR A 82 9.68 -3.53 1.48
N THR A 83 10.99 -3.38 1.27
CA THR A 83 11.54 -2.35 0.37
C THR A 83 11.08 -2.60 -1.07
N GLY A 84 10.63 -1.54 -1.75
CA GLY A 84 10.16 -1.61 -3.14
C GLY A 84 8.72 -2.09 -3.31
N GLN A 85 8.02 -2.45 -2.23
CA GLN A 85 6.59 -2.71 -2.30
C GLN A 85 5.81 -1.41 -2.50
N ASN A 86 4.71 -1.50 -3.23
CA ASN A 86 3.78 -0.38 -3.42
C ASN A 86 2.46 -0.69 -2.74
N VAL A 87 1.82 0.34 -2.18
CA VAL A 87 0.48 0.28 -1.59
C VAL A 87 -0.28 1.53 -1.96
N THR A 88 -1.60 1.48 -1.89
CA THR A 88 -2.47 2.66 -1.98
C THR A 88 -3.30 2.79 -0.72
N PHE A 89 -3.49 4.01 -0.26
CA PHE A 89 -4.31 4.34 0.89
C PHE A 89 -5.03 5.67 0.70
N GLU A 90 -6.08 5.87 1.49
CA GLU A 90 -6.84 7.12 1.47
C GLU A 90 -6.35 8.05 2.58
N TYR A 91 -6.21 9.32 2.23
CA TYR A 91 -5.87 10.42 3.13
C TYR A 91 -6.68 11.67 2.77
N HIS A 92 -7.53 12.14 3.70
CA HIS A 92 -8.41 13.30 3.51
C HIS A 92 -9.15 13.32 2.15
N ALA A 93 -9.77 12.18 1.79
CA ALA A 93 -10.47 11.92 0.53
C ALA A 93 -9.59 11.89 -0.74
N MET A 94 -8.27 11.97 -0.61
CA MET A 94 -7.32 11.71 -1.69
C MET A 94 -6.84 10.27 -1.63
N VAL A 95 -6.55 9.69 -2.79
CA VAL A 95 -5.88 8.39 -2.89
C VAL A 95 -4.40 8.64 -3.18
N ILE A 96 -3.56 8.16 -2.27
CA ILE A 96 -2.10 8.18 -2.36
C ILE A 96 -1.64 6.73 -2.55
#